data_AF-A0A4Q5PWT8-F1
#
_entry.id   AF-A0A4Q5PWT8-F1
#
_cell.length_a   1.000
_cell.length_b   1.000
_cell.length_c   1.000
_cell.angle_alpha   90.00
_cell.angle_beta   90.00
_cell.angle_gamma   90.00
#
_symmetry.space_group_name_H-M   'P 1'
#
loop_
_entity.id
_entity.type
_entity.pdbx_description
1 polymer ?
#
loop_
_entity_poly.entity_id
_entity_poly.type
_entity_poly.pdbx_seq_one_letter_code
_entity_poly.pdbx_strand_id
1 'polypeptide(L)'
;MVGQQNISAARGEPAAIEEADQAVPLASAERREASDRRVSSYVATQQNLAQLAIEERRLNPDRRGNVFHRWRRLSLGGLPVVAAASKETARVMVDEALRRSALWRFPAYLTSTNGEVTYRCAVDSAERELFMQADAIHADGMAHVFASRLHDAEGLPERVATSDLFYDVAAEAAARGASMYLLGATEASNAGAVAAVKARYPDIKIAGRRHG
;
A
#
# COMPACT_ATOMS: atom_id res chain seq x y z
N MET A 1 -40.87 -48.25 -32.99
CA MET A 1 -40.42 -48.41 -34.39
C MET A 1 -40.23 -46.99 -34.93
N VAL A 2 -39.01 -46.69 -35.41
CA VAL A 2 -38.63 -45.78 -36.52
C VAL A 2 -39.70 -44.74 -36.93
N GLY A 3 -39.48 -43.43 -37.06
CA GLY A 3 -38.28 -42.63 -37.32
C GLY A 3 -38.74 -41.40 -38.13
N GLN A 4 -38.07 -40.26 -37.89
CA GLN A 4 -37.85 -39.08 -38.76
C GLN A 4 -38.97 -38.53 -39.66
N GLN A 5 -39.17 -37.20 -39.59
CA GLN A 5 -39.01 -36.32 -40.76
C GLN A 5 -38.87 -34.81 -40.39
N ASN A 6 -37.70 -34.26 -40.78
CA ASN A 6 -37.33 -32.92 -41.25
C ASN A 6 -38.15 -31.65 -40.92
N ILE A 7 -37.47 -30.64 -40.35
CA ILE A 7 -37.69 -29.23 -40.71
C ILE A 7 -36.33 -28.54 -40.95
N SER A 8 -36.33 -27.77 -42.04
CA SER A 8 -35.25 -27.11 -42.75
C SER A 8 -34.48 -26.04 -41.97
N ALA A 9 -33.21 -25.88 -42.34
CA ALA A 9 -32.32 -24.81 -41.93
C ALA A 9 -32.81 -23.42 -42.39
N ALA A 10 -32.72 -22.45 -41.48
CA ALA A 10 -32.58 -21.04 -41.80
C ALA A 10 -31.59 -20.45 -40.79
N ARG A 11 -30.38 -20.13 -41.27
CA ARG A 11 -29.37 -19.37 -40.52
C ARG A 11 -29.85 -17.92 -40.45
N GLY A 12 -30.28 -17.48 -39.27
CA GLY A 12 -30.46 -16.06 -38.95
C GLY A 12 -29.20 -15.56 -38.23
N GLU A 13 -28.59 -14.53 -38.79
CA GLU A 13 -27.49 -13.77 -38.18
C GLU A 13 -27.95 -13.14 -36.85
N PRO A 14 -27.14 -13.19 -35.77
CA PRO A 14 -27.47 -12.47 -34.55
C PRO A 14 -27.16 -10.97 -34.72
N ALA A 15 -28.17 -10.15 -34.45
CA ALA A 15 -28.11 -8.70 -34.42
C ALA A 15 -27.01 -8.20 -33.48
N ALA A 16 -26.21 -7.26 -33.98
CA ALA A 16 -25.18 -6.56 -33.22
C ALA A 16 -25.82 -5.79 -32.07
N ILE A 17 -25.39 -6.10 -30.85
CA ILE A 17 -25.63 -5.26 -29.67
C ILE A 17 -24.51 -4.22 -29.68
N GLU A 18 -24.84 -2.97 -30.02
CA GLU A 18 -23.95 -1.83 -29.88
C GLU A 18 -23.65 -1.60 -28.39
N GLU A 19 -22.49 -2.08 -27.94
CA GLU A 19 -21.86 -1.62 -26.70
C GLU A 19 -21.41 -0.16 -26.91
N ALA A 20 -22.09 0.76 -26.24
CA ALA A 20 -21.61 2.13 -26.09
C ALA A 20 -20.40 2.13 -25.13
N ASP A 21 -19.23 1.86 -25.69
CA ASP A 21 -17.92 2.04 -25.07
C ASP A 21 -17.63 3.55 -24.95
N GLN A 22 -18.11 4.18 -23.88
CA GLN A 22 -17.59 5.47 -23.44
C GLN A 22 -16.31 5.23 -22.63
N ALA A 23 -15.23 4.95 -23.35
CA ALA A 23 -13.88 5.02 -22.82
C ALA A 23 -13.60 6.45 -22.33
N VAL A 24 -13.50 6.61 -21.01
CA VAL A 24 -12.88 7.79 -20.40
C VAL A 24 -11.42 7.79 -20.84
N PRO A 25 -10.92 8.83 -21.53
CA PRO A 25 -9.54 8.82 -22.01
C PRO A 25 -8.60 8.82 -20.79
N LEU A 26 -7.90 7.70 -20.60
CA LEU A 26 -6.75 7.63 -19.72
C LEU A 26 -5.72 8.60 -20.29
N ALA A 27 -5.57 9.75 -19.64
CA ALA A 27 -4.50 10.68 -19.90
C ALA A 27 -3.19 9.88 -19.92
N SER A 28 -2.47 9.96 -21.05
CA SER A 28 -1.20 9.28 -21.26
C SER A 28 -0.30 9.53 -20.06
N ALA A 29 0.02 8.46 -19.31
CA ALA A 29 0.97 8.53 -18.22
C ALA A 29 2.35 8.84 -18.82
N GLU A 30 2.70 10.13 -18.87
CA GLU A 30 4.03 10.59 -19.24
C GLU A 30 5.05 9.89 -18.34
N ARG A 31 6.02 9.20 -18.95
CA ARG A 31 7.15 8.62 -18.22
C ARG A 31 7.90 9.74 -17.54
N ARG A 32 7.79 9.84 -16.21
CA ARG A 32 8.64 10.74 -15.43
C ARG A 32 10.09 10.31 -15.58
N GLU A 33 10.92 11.18 -16.14
CA GLU A 33 12.37 11.00 -16.19
C GLU A 33 12.96 10.95 -14.77
N ALA A 34 14.09 10.27 -14.60
CA ALA A 34 14.75 10.16 -13.30
C ALA A 34 15.15 11.52 -12.69
N SER A 35 15.31 12.55 -13.53
CA SER A 35 15.54 13.96 -13.17
C SER A 35 14.36 14.62 -12.47
N ASP A 36 13.14 14.09 -12.66
CA ASP A 36 11.89 14.62 -12.10
C ASP A 36 11.59 14.04 -10.70
N ARG A 37 12.44 13.12 -10.22
CA ARG A 37 12.43 12.63 -8.84
C ARG A 37 13.04 13.70 -7.93
N ARG A 38 12.20 14.39 -7.15
CA ARG A 38 12.67 15.24 -6.05
C ARG A 38 13.60 14.45 -5.13
N VAL A 39 14.84 14.91 -4.99
CA VAL A 39 15.80 14.38 -4.03
C VAL A 39 15.27 14.68 -2.62
N SER A 40 15.06 13.63 -1.83
CA SER A 40 14.67 13.77 -0.43
C SER A 40 15.77 14.50 0.32
N SER A 41 15.47 15.68 0.86
CA SER A 41 16.42 16.51 1.63
C SER A 41 16.58 16.00 3.07
N TYR A 42 16.70 14.67 3.24
CA TYR A 42 16.77 14.03 4.55
C TYR A 42 17.79 14.70 5.49
N VAL A 43 18.93 15.15 4.96
CA VAL A 43 19.95 15.91 5.69
C VAL A 43 19.44 17.28 6.19
N ALA A 44 18.76 18.05 5.35
CA ALA A 44 18.15 19.33 5.77
C ALA A 44 17.00 19.11 6.76
N THR A 45 16.26 18.00 6.62
CA THR A 45 15.21 17.61 7.59
C THR A 45 15.82 17.32 8.96
N GLN A 46 16.94 16.59 9.01
CA GLN A 46 17.66 16.32 10.27
C GLN A 46 18.15 17.60 10.96
N GLN A 47 18.68 18.56 10.20
CA GLN A 47 19.08 19.86 10.73
C GLN A 47 17.88 20.67 11.28
N ASN A 48 16.72 20.57 10.64
CA ASN A 48 15.50 21.24 11.10
C ASN A 48 14.87 20.58 12.33
N LEU A 49 15.02 19.26 12.52
CA LEU A 49 14.53 18.56 13.72
C LEU A 49 15.20 19.08 15.00
N ALA A 50 16.50 19.33 14.95
CA ALA A 50 17.25 19.94 16.06
C ALA A 50 16.72 21.34 16.43
N GLN A 51 16.33 22.14 15.43
CA GLN A 51 15.76 23.48 15.64
C GLN A 51 14.34 23.45 16.24
N LEU A 52 13.58 22.39 15.96
CA LEU A 52 12.23 22.19 16.51
C LEU A 52 12.24 21.62 17.92
N ALA A 53 13.41 21.46 18.55
CA ALA A 53 13.60 20.74 19.81
C ALA A 53 12.96 19.34 19.80
N ILE A 54 12.76 18.77 18.60
CA ILE A 54 12.41 17.38 18.42
C ILE A 54 13.75 16.66 18.58
N GLU A 55 14.09 16.32 19.83
CA GLU A 55 15.22 15.43 20.08
C GLU A 55 15.05 14.21 19.18
N GLU A 56 16.14 13.82 18.51
CA GLU A 56 16.20 12.59 17.76
C GLU A 56 15.97 11.45 18.75
N ARG A 57 14.72 11.11 19.04
CA ARG A 57 14.35 9.94 19.83
C ARG A 57 14.59 8.72 18.95
N ARG A 58 15.84 8.48 18.60
CA ARG A 58 16.27 7.27 17.92
C ARG A 58 16.21 6.11 18.89
N LEU A 59 15.41 5.12 18.48
CA LEU A 59 15.79 3.71 18.48
C LEU A 59 16.05 3.06 19.84
N ASN A 60 15.23 3.32 20.86
CA ASN A 60 14.92 2.23 21.78
C ASN A 60 13.44 1.89 21.67
N PRO A 61 13.06 1.10 20.66
CA PRO A 61 11.71 0.67 20.54
C PRO A 61 11.50 -0.26 21.74
N ASP A 62 10.60 0.11 22.65
CA ASP A 62 9.95 -0.92 23.43
C ASP A 62 9.13 -1.79 22.46
N ARG A 63 9.85 -2.70 21.77
CA ARG A 63 9.35 -3.70 20.81
C ARG A 63 8.57 -4.77 21.55
N ARG A 64 8.59 -4.77 22.89
CA ARG A 64 7.82 -5.71 23.69
C ARG A 64 6.34 -5.43 23.41
N GLY A 65 5.68 -6.44 22.84
CA GLY A 65 4.29 -6.36 22.44
C GLY A 65 4.02 -5.59 21.14
N ASN A 66 5.01 -5.42 20.24
CA ASN A 66 4.69 -5.01 18.86
C ASN A 66 3.91 -6.13 18.15
N VAL A 67 2.64 -5.87 17.85
CA VAL A 67 1.73 -6.83 17.21
C VAL A 67 2.22 -7.28 15.83
N PHE A 68 2.89 -6.39 15.08
CA PHE A 68 3.38 -6.68 13.73
C PHE A 68 4.52 -7.71 13.70
N HIS A 69 5.22 -7.91 14.82
CA HIS A 69 6.28 -8.93 14.92
C HIS A 69 5.73 -10.35 15.08
N ARG A 70 4.42 -10.51 15.33
CA ARG A 70 3.77 -11.81 15.46
C ARG A 70 3.40 -12.43 14.12
N TRP A 71 3.37 -11.64 13.05
CA TRP A 71 3.11 -12.16 11.71
C TRP A 71 4.26 -13.05 11.23
N ARG A 72 3.88 -14.12 10.53
CA ARG A 72 4.82 -14.98 9.81
C ARG A 72 5.57 -14.14 8.77
N ARG A 73 6.86 -14.43 8.58
CA ARG A 73 7.72 -13.69 7.64
C ARG A 73 8.48 -14.65 6.75
N LEU A 74 8.64 -14.25 5.49
CA LEU A 74 9.45 -14.93 4.50
C LEU A 74 10.60 -14.03 4.10
N SER A 75 11.78 -14.62 3.90
CA SER A 75 12.92 -13.89 3.34
C SER A 75 12.76 -13.81 1.82
N LEU A 76 12.48 -12.62 1.28
CA LEU A 76 12.40 -12.38 -0.15
C LEU A 76 13.43 -11.31 -0.54
N GLY A 77 14.42 -11.69 -1.33
CA GLY A 77 15.54 -10.81 -1.70
C GLY A 77 16.30 -10.29 -0.48
N GLY A 78 16.38 -11.07 0.60
CA GLY A 78 17.05 -10.69 1.85
C GLY A 78 16.25 -9.75 2.74
N LEU A 79 14.99 -9.43 2.40
CA LEU A 79 14.08 -8.64 3.21
C LEU A 79 13.04 -9.53 3.92
N PRO A 80 12.71 -9.27 5.20
CA PRO A 80 11.72 -10.03 5.96
C PRO A 80 10.29 -9.57 5.64
N VAL A 81 9.70 -10.15 4.59
CA VAL A 81 8.36 -9.81 4.09
C VAL A 81 7.27 -10.53 4.89
N VAL A 82 6.25 -9.79 5.33
CA VAL A 82 5.15 -10.34 6.16
C VAL A 82 4.14 -11.11 5.31
N ALA A 83 3.70 -12.26 5.82
CA ALA A 83 2.59 -13.03 5.27
C ALA A 83 1.30 -12.65 6.01
N ALA A 84 0.68 -11.55 5.61
CA ALA A 84 -0.59 -11.07 6.12
C ALA A 84 -1.45 -10.55 4.96
N ALA A 85 -2.76 -10.73 5.05
CA ALA A 85 -3.71 -10.20 4.07
C ALA A 85 -3.91 -8.68 4.25
N SER A 86 -4.37 -8.00 3.20
CA SER A 86 -4.62 -6.55 3.19
C SER A 86 -5.63 -6.14 4.25
N LYS A 87 -6.77 -6.85 4.35
CA LYS A 87 -7.81 -6.56 5.35
C LYS A 87 -7.34 -6.77 6.79
N GLU A 88 -6.58 -7.85 7.02
CA GLU A 88 -5.98 -8.09 8.34
C GLU A 88 -4.98 -6.97 8.68
N THR A 89 -4.14 -6.61 7.71
CA THR A 89 -3.17 -5.51 7.85
C THR A 89 -3.87 -4.21 8.21
N ALA A 90 -4.92 -3.83 7.48
CA ALA A 90 -5.68 -2.61 7.73
C ALA A 90 -6.28 -2.58 9.15
N ARG A 91 -6.90 -3.69 9.56
CA ARG A 91 -7.45 -3.83 10.91
C ARG A 91 -6.38 -3.64 11.99
N VAL A 92 -5.24 -4.33 11.87
CA VAL A 92 -4.15 -4.26 12.87
C VAL A 92 -3.48 -2.89 12.86
N MET A 93 -3.35 -2.24 11.70
CA MET A 93 -2.87 -0.86 11.60
C MET A 93 -3.76 0.12 12.37
N VAL A 94 -5.08 0.03 12.18
CA VAL A 94 -6.03 0.92 12.85
C VAL A 94 -6.14 0.60 14.35
N ASP A 95 -6.13 -0.69 14.73
CA ASP A 95 -6.04 -1.13 16.13
C ASP A 95 -4.84 -0.47 16.83
N GLU A 96 -3.67 -0.57 16.20
CA GLU A 96 -2.44 -0.07 16.79
C GLU A 96 -2.38 1.46 16.79
N ALA A 97 -2.91 2.13 15.77
CA ALA A 97 -3.00 3.59 15.73
C ALA A 97 -3.87 4.12 16.88
N LEU A 98 -5.04 3.54 17.11
CA LEU A 98 -5.95 3.92 18.20
C LEU A 98 -5.37 3.61 19.58
N ARG A 99 -4.67 2.48 19.72
CA ARG A 99 -4.03 2.11 20.97
C ARG A 99 -2.83 3.01 21.29
N ARG A 100 -2.02 3.34 20.28
CA ARG A 100 -0.83 4.19 20.44
C ARG A 100 -1.18 5.66 20.57
N SER A 101 -2.30 6.15 20.03
CA SER A 101 -2.68 7.56 20.16
C SER A 101 -2.89 8.00 21.61
N ALA A 102 -3.22 7.07 22.50
CA ALA A 102 -3.36 7.31 23.93
C ALA A 102 -2.05 7.13 24.74
N LEU A 103 -0.97 6.70 24.10
CA LEU A 103 0.29 6.33 24.74
C LEU A 103 1.43 7.18 24.19
N TRP A 104 2.41 7.51 25.02
CA TRP A 104 3.70 8.03 24.56
C TRP A 104 4.56 6.91 23.93
N ARG A 105 4.01 6.17 22.96
CA ARG A 105 4.70 5.13 22.20
C ARG A 105 5.10 5.65 20.82
N PHE A 106 6.22 5.14 20.33
CA PHE A 106 6.69 5.41 18.97
C PHE A 106 5.66 4.97 17.93
N PRO A 107 5.53 5.67 16.79
CA PRO A 107 4.67 5.22 15.70
C PRO A 107 5.17 3.88 15.14
N ALA A 108 4.26 3.06 14.63
CA ALA A 108 4.66 1.88 13.89
C ALA A 108 5.11 2.29 12.48
N TYR A 109 6.19 1.69 12.01
CA TYR A 109 6.70 1.94 10.66
C TYR A 109 6.40 0.73 9.76
N LEU A 110 5.51 0.91 8.80
CA LEU A 110 5.17 -0.11 7.82
C LEU A 110 5.57 0.37 6.43
N THR A 111 6.08 -0.54 5.62
CA THR A 111 6.48 -0.26 4.24
C THR A 111 6.11 -1.45 3.35
N SER A 112 6.36 -1.32 2.06
CA SER A 112 6.20 -2.41 1.11
C SER A 112 7.42 -2.54 0.21
N THR A 113 7.62 -3.74 -0.32
CA THR A 113 8.66 -4.02 -1.29
C THR A 113 8.06 -4.60 -2.56
N ASN A 114 8.61 -4.14 -3.70
CA ASN A 114 8.38 -4.69 -5.02
C ASN A 114 9.73 -5.09 -5.65
N GLY A 115 9.76 -5.49 -6.93
CA GLY A 115 11.00 -5.91 -7.59
C GLY A 115 12.08 -4.81 -7.61
N GLU A 116 11.69 -3.56 -7.89
CA GLU A 116 12.62 -2.41 -7.90
C GLU A 116 13.19 -2.16 -6.50
N VAL A 117 12.34 -2.08 -5.48
CA VAL A 117 12.75 -1.87 -4.08
C VAL A 117 13.67 -2.98 -3.59
N THR A 118 13.34 -4.23 -3.93
CA THR A 118 14.17 -5.40 -3.58
C THR A 118 15.55 -5.28 -4.20
N TYR A 119 15.64 -4.88 -5.47
CA TYR A 119 16.91 -4.64 -6.13
C TYR A 119 17.69 -3.49 -5.47
N ARG A 120 17.06 -2.35 -5.19
CA ARG A 120 17.74 -1.22 -4.55
C ARG A 120 18.28 -1.58 -3.16
N CYS A 121 17.50 -2.30 -2.35
CA CYS A 121 17.96 -2.82 -1.06
C CYS A 121 19.12 -3.82 -1.18
N ALA A 122 19.30 -4.47 -2.34
CA ALA A 122 20.42 -5.38 -2.57
C ALA A 122 21.72 -4.63 -2.93
N VAL A 123 21.63 -3.44 -3.53
CA VAL A 123 22.78 -2.67 -4.02
C VAL A 123 23.10 -1.41 -3.21
N ASP A 124 22.16 -0.95 -2.37
CA ASP A 124 22.31 0.22 -1.49
C ASP A 124 22.09 -0.20 -0.03
N SER A 125 23.16 -0.16 0.77
CA SER A 125 23.11 -0.53 2.18
C SER A 125 22.30 0.45 3.03
N ALA A 126 22.27 1.74 2.67
CA ALA A 126 21.51 2.74 3.42
C ALA A 126 20.00 2.53 3.21
N GLU A 127 19.57 2.23 1.98
CA GLU A 127 18.18 1.87 1.73
C GLU A 127 17.80 0.57 2.45
N ARG A 128 18.68 -0.43 2.40
CA ARG A 128 18.47 -1.69 3.14
C ARG A 128 18.31 -1.45 4.65
N GLU A 129 19.16 -0.64 5.25
CA GLU A 129 19.10 -0.32 6.68
C GLU A 129 17.78 0.35 7.07
N LEU A 130 17.25 1.25 6.22
CA LEU A 130 15.93 1.85 6.44
C LEU A 130 14.83 0.80 6.42
N PHE A 131 14.82 -0.10 5.43
CA PHE A 131 13.82 -1.18 5.35
C PHE A 131 13.89 -2.15 6.54
N MET A 132 15.10 -2.47 7.01
CA MET A 132 15.29 -3.35 8.19
C MET A 132 14.79 -2.75 9.50
N GLN A 133 14.50 -1.44 9.54
CA GLN A 133 13.86 -0.79 10.69
C GLN A 133 12.34 -0.89 10.68
N ALA A 134 11.72 -1.34 9.58
CA ALA A 134 10.28 -1.47 9.47
C ALA A 134 9.71 -2.56 10.39
N ASP A 135 8.61 -2.23 11.05
CA ASP A 135 7.82 -3.15 11.86
C ASP A 135 7.10 -4.18 10.96
N ALA A 136 6.76 -3.83 9.72
CA ALA A 136 6.25 -4.75 8.71
C ALA A 136 6.66 -4.32 7.29
N ILE A 137 6.98 -5.30 6.44
CA ILE A 137 7.27 -5.11 5.03
C ILE A 137 6.29 -5.97 4.23
N HIS A 138 5.37 -5.35 3.48
CA HIS A 138 4.38 -6.06 2.66
C HIS A 138 4.89 -6.32 1.24
N ALA A 139 4.35 -7.37 0.61
CA ALA A 139 4.64 -7.70 -0.79
C ALA A 139 3.77 -6.88 -1.75
N ASP A 140 4.35 -5.87 -2.38
CA ASP A 140 3.69 -5.03 -3.39
C ASP A 140 4.12 -5.45 -4.80
N GLY A 141 3.82 -6.69 -5.16
CA GLY A 141 4.10 -7.20 -6.50
C GLY A 141 3.80 -8.68 -6.64
N MET A 142 3.24 -9.07 -7.80
CA MET A 142 2.96 -10.48 -8.08
C MET A 142 4.24 -11.33 -8.12
N ALA A 143 5.37 -10.76 -8.52
CA ALA A 143 6.65 -11.45 -8.52
C ALA A 143 7.04 -11.98 -7.14
N HIS A 144 6.78 -11.22 -6.05
CA HIS A 144 7.04 -11.69 -4.69
C HIS A 144 6.11 -12.82 -4.28
N VAL A 145 4.83 -12.72 -4.63
CA VAL A 145 3.85 -13.80 -4.36
C VAL A 145 4.29 -15.09 -5.08
N PHE A 146 4.67 -15.01 -6.35
CA PHE A 146 5.16 -16.17 -7.08
C PHE A 146 6.47 -16.71 -6.49
N ALA A 147 7.46 -15.86 -6.23
CA ALA A 147 8.73 -16.27 -5.64
C ALA A 147 8.54 -16.93 -4.27
N SER A 148 7.61 -16.44 -3.44
CA SER A 148 7.32 -17.02 -2.14
C SER A 148 6.86 -18.47 -2.24
N ARG A 149 6.02 -18.80 -3.24
CA ARG A 149 5.49 -20.14 -3.46
C ARG A 149 6.52 -21.12 -4.00
N LEU A 150 7.65 -20.63 -4.53
CA LEU A 150 8.75 -21.49 -4.99
C LEU A 150 9.64 -21.96 -3.84
N HIS A 151 9.71 -21.20 -2.75
CA HIS A 151 10.65 -21.45 -1.65
C HIS A 151 9.97 -21.77 -0.31
N ASP A 152 8.65 -21.61 -0.22
CA ASP A 152 7.85 -21.86 0.97
C ASP A 152 6.51 -22.49 0.58
N ALA A 153 6.14 -23.59 1.23
CA ALA A 153 4.96 -24.38 0.88
C ALA A 153 3.64 -23.64 1.11
N GLU A 154 3.58 -22.75 2.10
CA GLU A 154 2.41 -21.91 2.37
C GLU A 154 2.42 -20.65 1.50
N GLY A 155 3.61 -20.12 1.21
CA GLY A 155 3.82 -18.89 0.44
C GLY A 155 3.18 -17.65 1.07
N LEU A 156 3.20 -16.55 0.34
CA LEU A 156 2.44 -15.35 0.68
C LEU A 156 0.95 -15.56 0.32
N PRO A 157 0.02 -15.11 1.19
CA PRO A 157 -1.41 -15.29 0.95
C PRO A 157 -1.87 -14.53 -0.30
N GLU A 158 -1.43 -13.29 -0.46
CA GLU A 158 -1.81 -12.41 -1.57
C GLU A 158 -0.78 -11.30 -1.81
N ARG A 159 -0.97 -10.57 -2.92
CA ARG A 159 -0.29 -9.30 -3.18
C ARG A 159 -0.98 -8.21 -2.39
N VAL A 160 -0.24 -7.49 -1.53
CA VAL A 160 -0.76 -6.36 -0.76
C VAL A 160 -0.20 -5.08 -1.37
N ALA A 161 -0.95 -4.54 -2.34
CA ALA A 161 -0.58 -3.28 -2.97
C ALA A 161 -0.81 -2.12 -2.01
N THR A 162 0.12 -1.18 -1.95
CA THR A 162 -0.04 0.01 -1.09
C THR A 162 -1.23 0.88 -1.46
N SER A 163 -1.58 0.93 -2.75
CA SER A 163 -2.79 1.63 -3.24
C SER A 163 -4.08 0.99 -2.71
N ASP A 164 -4.14 -0.34 -2.69
CA ASP A 164 -5.33 -1.10 -2.33
C ASP A 164 -5.47 -1.10 -0.79
N LEU A 165 -4.35 -1.32 -0.09
CA LEU A 165 -4.25 -1.26 1.36
C LEU A 165 -4.67 0.11 1.90
N PHE A 166 -4.36 1.20 1.20
CA PHE A 166 -4.79 2.54 1.61
C PHE A 166 -6.32 2.63 1.75
N TYR A 167 -7.06 2.06 0.80
CA TYR A 167 -8.53 2.09 0.85
C TYR A 167 -9.10 1.19 1.95
N ASP A 168 -8.48 0.02 2.20
CA ASP A 168 -8.85 -0.85 3.32
C ASP A 168 -8.61 -0.15 4.67
N VAL A 169 -7.46 0.52 4.83
CA VAL A 169 -7.14 1.31 6.04
C VAL A 169 -8.09 2.48 6.20
N ALA A 170 -8.41 3.20 5.12
CA ALA A 170 -9.34 4.33 5.17
C ALA A 170 -10.76 3.90 5.58
N ALA A 171 -11.23 2.75 5.07
CA ALA A 171 -12.51 2.18 5.45
C ALA A 171 -12.54 1.78 6.94
N GLU A 172 -11.51 1.06 7.42
CA GLU A 172 -11.36 0.69 8.83
C GLU A 172 -11.26 1.93 9.74
N ALA A 173 -10.51 2.95 9.33
CA ALA A 173 -10.35 4.19 10.08
C ALA A 173 -11.67 4.96 10.18
N ALA A 174 -12.42 5.08 9.08
CA ALA A 174 -13.73 5.71 9.07
C ALA A 174 -14.72 4.98 9.99
N ALA A 175 -14.79 3.65 9.89
CA ALA A 175 -15.70 2.83 10.69
C ALA A 175 -15.40 2.92 12.21
N ARG A 176 -14.14 3.15 12.58
CA ARG A 176 -13.67 3.08 13.97
C ARG A 176 -13.27 4.43 14.56
N GLY A 177 -13.42 5.50 13.78
CA GLY A 177 -13.13 6.86 14.19
C GLY A 177 -11.65 7.17 14.40
N ALA A 178 -10.74 6.42 13.77
CA ALA A 178 -9.32 6.74 13.73
C ALA A 178 -9.06 7.89 12.75
N SER A 179 -8.05 8.72 13.03
CA SER A 179 -7.69 9.83 12.16
C SER A 179 -6.56 9.48 11.19
N MET A 180 -6.58 10.12 10.03
CA MET A 180 -5.53 10.02 9.01
C MET A 180 -4.92 11.39 8.72
N TYR A 181 -3.64 11.39 8.35
CA TYR A 181 -2.92 12.57 7.86
C TYR A 181 -2.28 12.23 6.51
N LEU A 182 -2.47 13.09 5.50
CA LEU A 182 -1.99 12.83 4.14
C LEU A 182 -0.81 13.74 3.81
N LEU A 183 0.40 13.16 3.75
CA LEU A 183 1.64 13.86 3.45
C LEU A 183 2.23 13.41 2.11
N GLY A 184 2.57 14.36 1.23
CA GLY A 184 3.29 14.11 -0.01
C GLY A 184 2.57 14.59 -1.28
N ALA A 185 3.14 14.27 -2.44
CA ALA A 185 2.69 14.70 -3.78
C ALA A 185 2.71 16.24 -3.98
N THR A 186 2.17 16.72 -5.10
CA THR A 186 1.96 18.16 -5.36
C THR A 186 0.73 18.66 -4.61
N GLU A 187 0.60 19.97 -4.44
CA GLU A 187 -0.57 20.56 -3.77
C GLU A 187 -1.88 20.14 -4.43
N ALA A 188 -1.98 20.25 -5.76
CA ALA A 188 -3.17 19.84 -6.50
C ALA A 188 -3.50 18.36 -6.31
N SER A 189 -2.50 17.47 -6.37
CA SER A 189 -2.70 16.03 -6.22
C SER A 189 -3.10 15.66 -4.79
N ASN A 190 -2.46 16.24 -3.79
CA ASN A 190 -2.73 15.98 -2.39
C ASN A 190 -4.12 16.52 -1.97
N ALA A 191 -4.52 17.69 -2.48
CA ALA A 191 -5.86 18.24 -2.29
C ALA A 191 -6.92 17.35 -2.94
N GLY A 192 -6.68 16.92 -4.18
CA GLY A 192 -7.55 15.99 -4.90
C GLY A 192 -7.72 14.65 -4.17
N ALA A 193 -6.63 14.10 -3.62
CA ALA A 193 -6.68 12.87 -2.84
C ALA A 193 -7.56 13.01 -1.59
N VAL A 194 -7.42 14.12 -0.83
CA VAL A 194 -8.27 14.36 0.35
C VAL A 194 -9.74 14.52 -0.04
N ALA A 195 -10.04 15.23 -1.13
CA ALA A 195 -11.40 15.37 -1.63
C ALA A 195 -12.02 14.02 -2.01
N ALA A 196 -11.29 13.20 -2.77
CA ALA A 196 -11.74 11.87 -3.19
C ALA A 196 -11.98 10.93 -1.99
N VAL A 197 -11.08 10.96 -1.00
CA VAL A 197 -11.19 10.14 0.22
C VAL A 197 -12.40 10.54 1.05
N LYS A 198 -12.62 11.85 1.26
CA LYS A 198 -13.80 12.35 1.98
C LYS A 198 -15.12 12.04 1.26
N ALA A 199 -15.13 12.12 -0.07
CA ALA A 199 -16.30 11.76 -0.85
C ALA A 199 -16.64 10.26 -0.73
N ARG A 200 -15.62 9.40 -0.70
CA ARG A 200 -15.79 7.94 -0.59
C ARG A 200 -16.11 7.48 0.84
N TYR A 201 -15.55 8.13 1.85
CA TYR A 201 -15.71 7.79 3.26
C TYR A 201 -16.14 9.02 4.06
N PRO A 202 -17.44 9.36 4.10
CA PRO A 202 -17.93 10.60 4.70
C PRO A 202 -17.56 10.77 6.18
N ASP A 203 -17.47 9.67 6.93
CA ASP A 203 -17.17 9.66 8.36
C ASP A 203 -15.66 9.68 8.67
N ILE A 204 -14.80 9.70 7.65
CA ILE A 204 -13.35 9.64 7.85
C ILE A 204 -12.81 10.93 8.48
N LYS A 205 -12.00 10.77 9.53
CA LYS A 205 -11.36 11.91 10.19
C LYS A 205 -10.01 12.21 9.55
N ILE A 206 -9.96 13.21 8.67
CA ILE A 206 -8.68 13.72 8.17
C ILE A 206 -8.18 14.81 9.12
N ALA A 207 -7.17 14.48 9.94
CA ALA A 207 -6.57 15.40 10.92
C ALA A 207 -5.75 16.52 10.24
N GLY A 208 -5.30 16.28 9.02
CA GLY A 208 -4.61 17.28 8.23
C GLY A 208 -4.02 16.71 6.94
N ARG A 209 -3.43 17.60 6.16
CA ARG A 209 -2.75 17.28 4.90
C ARG A 209 -1.60 18.24 4.66
N ARG A 210 -0.58 17.80 3.93
CA ARG A 210 0.52 18.65 3.46
C ARG A 210 1.14 18.06 2.20
N HIS A 211 1.43 18.89 1.20
CA HIS A 211 2.16 18.46 0.01
C HIS A 211 3.64 18.19 0.34
N GLY A 212 4.32 17.44 -0.54
CA GLY A 212 5.76 17.17 -0.44
C GLY A 212 6.60 18.25 -1.11
#